data_AF-A0A0F9JWG4-F1
#
_entry.id   AF-A0A0F9JWG4-F1
#
_cell.length_a   1.000
_cell.length_b   1.000
_cell.length_c   1.000
_cell.angle_alpha   90.00
_cell.angle_beta   90.00
_cell.angle_gamma   90.00
#
_symmetry.space_group_name_H-M   'P 1'
#
loop_
_entity.id
_entity.type
_entity.pdbx_description
1 polymer ?
#
loop_
_entity_poly.entity_id
_entity_poly.type
_entity_poly.pdbx_seq_one_letter_code
_entity_poly.pdbx_strand_id
1 'polypeptide(L)'
;MPFYDFQCIDCGTRDDILCTVSKCPKDDAGPECSKCGKNMTRDYNQKPKGFSRTGMGSYANGVVSQALAINPEQTEEHHKLFPDVEVLPDGCIKFDSYKQHDKYLKETGFQKLPQKLKGLGAVRIDK
;
A
#
# COMPACT_ATOMS: atom_id res chain seq x y z
N MET A 1 -1.38 -3.07 11.40
CA MET A 1 -2.56 -2.46 12.07
C MET A 1 -2.30 -0.97 12.12
N PRO A 2 -3.20 -0.11 11.60
CA PRO A 2 -2.92 1.31 11.40
C PRO A 2 -2.93 2.11 12.71
N PHE A 3 -2.06 3.11 12.82
CA PHE A 3 -2.11 4.14 13.86
C PHE A 3 -2.85 5.37 13.33
N TYR A 4 -3.68 5.96 14.18
CA TYR A 4 -4.41 7.19 13.86
C TYR A 4 -4.04 8.29 14.84
N ASP A 5 -3.86 9.49 14.29
CA ASP A 5 -3.49 10.67 15.05
C ASP A 5 -4.79 11.35 15.53
N PHE A 6 -4.91 11.55 16.84
CA PHE A 6 -6.00 12.30 17.48
C PHE A 6 -5.45 13.59 18.07
N GLN A 7 -6.22 14.67 17.94
CA GLN A 7 -5.87 15.98 18.50
C GLN A 7 -6.94 16.47 19.48
N CYS A 8 -6.47 16.96 20.63
CA CYS A 8 -7.29 17.67 21.60
C CYS A 8 -7.45 19.13 21.19
N ILE A 9 -8.70 19.62 21.08
CA ILE A 9 -8.99 21.02 20.72
C ILE A 9 -8.56 21.99 21.83
N ASP A 10 -8.80 21.64 23.09
CA ASP A 10 -8.53 22.52 24.24
C ASP A 10 -7.07 22.59 24.64
N CYS A 11 -6.33 21.51 24.44
CA CYS A 11 -4.99 21.32 25.00
C CYS A 11 -3.90 21.13 23.93
N GLY A 12 -4.30 20.96 22.67
CA GLY A 12 -3.39 20.81 21.53
C GLY A 12 -2.56 19.54 21.53
N THR A 13 -2.68 18.68 22.55
CA THR A 13 -1.97 17.39 22.64
C THR A 13 -2.40 16.47 21.51
N ARG A 14 -1.43 15.74 20.97
CA ARG A 14 -1.63 14.74 19.93
C ARG A 14 -1.22 13.38 20.46
N ASP A 15 -2.09 12.40 20.27
CA ASP A 15 -1.86 11.02 20.68
C ASP A 15 -2.09 10.07 19.49
N ASP A 16 -1.19 9.11 19.35
CA ASP A 16 -1.23 8.11 18.28
C ASP A 16 -1.88 6.83 18.83
N ILE A 17 -3.05 6.47 18.29
CA ILE A 17 -3.84 5.35 18.81
C ILE A 17 -3.94 4.25 17.77
N LEU A 18 -3.65 3.03 18.23
CA LEU A 18 -3.75 1.81 17.44
C LEU A 18 -5.21 1.32 17.43
N CYS A 19 -5.93 1.57 16.33
CA CYS A 19 -7.29 1.04 16.12
C CYS A 19 -7.45 0.50 14.69
N THR A 20 -8.46 -0.34 14.44
CA THR A 20 -8.90 -0.65 13.06
C THR A 20 -9.90 0.41 12.63
N VAL A 21 -10.04 0.69 11.32
CA VAL A 21 -11.01 1.67 10.79
C VAL A 21 -12.41 1.46 11.38
N SER A 22 -12.82 0.20 11.52
CA SER A 22 -14.12 -0.22 12.07
C SER A 22 -14.31 0.05 13.56
N LYS A 23 -13.21 0.13 14.33
CA LYS A 23 -13.22 0.35 15.78
C LYS A 23 -12.75 1.74 16.17
N CYS A 24 -12.29 2.56 15.22
CA CYS A 24 -11.89 3.91 15.54
C CYS A 24 -13.13 4.73 15.85
N PRO A 25 -13.16 5.39 17.03
CA PRO A 25 -14.27 6.23 17.40
C PRO A 25 -14.43 7.38 16.40
N LYS A 26 -15.68 7.66 16.06
CA LYS A 26 -16.07 8.83 15.26
C LYS A 26 -16.14 10.06 16.15
N ASP A 27 -16.23 11.23 15.52
CA ASP A 27 -15.83 12.56 16.00
C ASP A 27 -16.30 12.99 17.42
N ASP A 28 -17.33 12.34 17.99
CA ASP A 28 -17.85 12.61 19.34
C ASP A 28 -17.51 11.56 20.42
N ALA A 29 -17.10 10.35 20.02
CA ALA A 29 -16.78 9.23 20.91
C ALA A 29 -15.26 8.96 21.01
N GLY A 30 -14.46 9.97 20.64
CA GLY A 30 -13.01 9.90 20.59
C GLY A 30 -12.37 9.50 21.92
N PRO A 31 -11.11 9.05 21.89
CA PRO A 31 -10.36 8.71 23.09
C PRO A 31 -10.21 9.92 24.00
N GLU A 32 -10.25 9.68 25.32
CA GLU A 32 -10.08 10.73 26.33
C GLU A 32 -8.64 11.21 26.37
N CYS A 33 -8.45 12.53 26.37
CA CYS A 33 -7.12 13.10 26.48
C CYS A 33 -6.54 12.90 27.87
N SER A 34 -5.31 12.37 27.93
CA SER A 34 -4.57 12.13 29.18
C SER A 34 -4.37 13.37 30.07
N LYS A 35 -4.52 14.59 29.52
CA LYS A 35 -4.30 15.85 30.25
C LYS A 35 -5.58 16.57 30.67
N CYS A 36 -6.64 16.50 29.87
CA CYS A 36 -7.86 17.28 30.10
C CYS A 36 -9.13 16.45 30.24
N GLY A 37 -9.07 15.12 30.04
CA GLY A 37 -10.21 14.21 30.15
C GLY A 37 -11.33 14.45 29.12
N LYS A 38 -11.08 15.29 28.11
CA LYS A 38 -12.03 15.56 27.02
C LYS A 38 -11.79 14.64 25.84
N ASN A 39 -12.85 14.40 25.06
CA ASN A 39 -12.78 13.58 23.85
C ASN A 39 -11.90 14.28 22.81
N MET A 40 -10.93 13.53 22.28
CA MET A 40 -10.06 14.00 21.22
C MET A 40 -10.71 13.74 19.86
N THR A 41 -10.57 14.69 18.94
CA THR A 41 -11.09 14.56 17.58
C THR A 41 -10.00 13.99 16.69
N ARG A 42 -10.39 13.21 15.69
CA ARG A 42 -9.44 12.60 14.76
C ARG A 42 -8.99 13.61 13.69
N ASP A 43 -7.69 13.70 13.45
CA ASP A 43 -7.15 14.53 12.37
C ASP A 43 -7.23 13.81 11.02
N TYR A 44 -8.26 14.10 10.22
CA TYR A 44 -8.41 13.51 8.86
C TYR A 44 -7.40 14.01 7.84
N ASN A 45 -6.72 15.13 8.14
CA ASN A 45 -5.69 15.69 7.26
C ASN A 45 -4.38 14.90 7.30
N GLN A 46 -4.14 14.13 8.37
CA GLN A 46 -2.97 13.26 8.48
C GLN A 46 -3.30 11.85 8.03
N LYS A 47 -2.45 11.32 7.13
CA LYS A 47 -2.57 9.93 6.70
C LYS A 47 -2.22 9.02 7.89
N PRO A 48 -2.99 7.95 8.14
CA PRO A 48 -2.68 7.01 9.22
C PRO A 48 -1.25 6.50 9.10
N LYS A 49 -0.48 6.61 10.19
CA LYS A 49 0.88 6.07 10.26
C LYS A 49 0.78 4.55 10.16
N GLY A 50 1.48 3.98 9.18
CA GLY A 50 1.39 2.54 8.85
C GLY A 50 0.36 2.20 7.75
N PHE A 51 -0.45 3.15 7.29
CA PHE A 51 -1.10 3.05 5.98
C PHE A 51 -0.12 3.53 4.91
N SER A 52 1.00 2.82 4.80
CA SER A 52 1.75 2.90 3.55
C SER A 52 0.82 2.40 2.47
N ARG A 53 0.56 3.22 1.46
CA ARG A 53 -0.01 2.77 0.19
C ARG A 53 1.01 1.88 -0.54
N THR A 54 1.62 0.91 0.14
CA THR A 54 2.54 -0.05 -0.49
C THR A 54 1.81 -0.86 -1.58
N GLY A 55 0.48 -0.89 -1.57
CA GLY A 55 -0.34 -1.45 -2.66
C GLY A 55 -0.86 -0.45 -3.69
N MET A 56 -0.70 0.85 -3.48
CA MET A 56 -1.08 1.89 -4.44
C MET A 56 0.14 2.79 -4.67
N GLY A 57 1.19 2.14 -5.19
CA GLY A 57 2.45 2.77 -5.52
C GLY A 57 2.20 3.94 -6.45
N SER A 58 2.47 5.15 -5.97
CA SER A 58 2.63 6.29 -6.85
C SER A 58 3.85 6.02 -7.72
N TYR A 59 3.65 5.95 -9.03
CA TYR A 59 4.72 5.89 -10.03
C TYR A 59 5.65 7.13 -10.00
N ALA A 60 5.34 8.11 -9.15
CA ALA A 60 6.14 9.31 -8.93
C ALA A 60 7.63 9.04 -8.59
N ASN A 61 7.95 7.87 -8.00
CA ASN A 61 9.33 7.48 -7.70
C ASN A 61 9.84 6.32 -8.59
N GLY A 62 9.13 5.99 -9.66
CA GLY A 62 9.39 4.80 -10.48
C GLY A 62 9.03 3.51 -9.72
N VAL A 63 8.19 2.66 -10.31
CA VAL A 63 7.87 1.36 -9.70
C VAL A 63 8.87 0.33 -10.23
N VAL A 64 9.71 -0.19 -9.35
CA VAL A 64 10.58 -1.32 -9.66
C VAL A 64 9.81 -2.61 -9.42
N SER A 65 9.60 -3.38 -10.47
CA SER A 65 8.81 -4.61 -10.44
C SER A 65 9.72 -5.83 -10.31
N GLN A 66 9.95 -6.30 -9.08
CA GLN A 66 10.76 -7.52 -8.86
C GLN A 66 10.10 -8.78 -9.43
N ALA A 67 8.76 -8.80 -9.55
CA ALA A 67 8.03 -9.93 -10.11
C ALA A 67 8.22 -10.10 -11.64
N LEU A 68 8.74 -9.08 -12.32
CA LEU A 68 9.03 -9.08 -13.76
C LEU A 68 10.55 -9.06 -14.02
N ALA A 69 11.36 -9.46 -13.04
CA ALA A 69 12.81 -9.48 -13.21
C ALA A 69 13.21 -10.46 -14.33
N ILE A 70 14.09 -10.00 -15.21
CA ILE A 70 14.64 -10.75 -16.34
C ILE A 70 16.08 -11.12 -16.01
N ASN A 71 16.56 -12.25 -16.53
CA ASN A 71 17.97 -12.60 -16.39
C ASN A 71 18.85 -11.54 -17.08
N PRO A 72 19.98 -11.14 -16.49
CA PRO A 72 20.85 -10.09 -17.04
C PRO A 72 21.38 -10.40 -18.45
N GLU A 73 21.51 -11.69 -18.80
CA GLU A 73 21.93 -12.12 -20.13
C GLU A 73 20.86 -11.86 -21.21
N GLN A 74 19.59 -11.80 -20.82
CA GLN A 74 18.46 -11.57 -21.72
C GLN A 74 18.08 -10.08 -21.83
N THR A 75 18.78 -9.21 -21.10
CA THR A 75 18.53 -7.77 -21.07
C THR A 75 18.81 -7.11 -22.41
N GLU A 76 19.81 -7.59 -23.16
CA GLU A 76 20.11 -7.05 -24.50
C GLU A 76 19.00 -7.34 -25.52
N GLU A 77 18.41 -8.53 -25.47
CA GLU A 77 17.27 -8.90 -26.32
C GLU A 77 16.02 -8.12 -25.94
N HIS A 78 15.80 -7.96 -24.63
CA HIS A 78 14.71 -7.16 -24.10
C HIS A 78 14.81 -5.69 -24.55
N HIS A 79 16.00 -5.08 -24.50
CA HIS A 79 16.21 -3.71 -25.00
C HIS A 79 15.97 -3.56 -26.51
N LYS A 80 16.19 -4.62 -27.31
CA LYS A 80 15.86 -4.60 -28.75
C LYS A 80 14.35 -4.59 -28.99
N LEU A 81 13.58 -5.29 -28.15
CA LEU A 81 12.14 -5.40 -28.25
C LEU A 81 11.40 -4.22 -27.60
N PHE A 82 11.92 -3.73 -26.48
CA PHE A 82 11.32 -2.68 -25.65
C PHE A 82 12.36 -1.61 -25.30
N PRO A 83 12.73 -0.74 -26.27
CA PRO A 83 13.70 0.32 -26.02
C PRO A 83 13.21 1.37 -25.01
N ASP A 84 11.88 1.50 -24.87
CA ASP A 84 11.26 2.47 -23.97
C ASP A 84 11.35 2.08 -22.48
N VAL A 85 11.73 0.85 -22.15
CA VAL A 85 11.65 0.29 -20.79
C VAL A 85 13.05 0.13 -20.20
N GLU A 86 13.31 0.80 -19.07
CA GLU A 86 14.60 0.73 -18.39
C GLU A 86 14.72 -0.56 -17.56
N VAL A 87 15.79 -1.33 -17.79
CA VAL A 87 16.15 -2.50 -16.98
C VAL A 87 17.35 -2.14 -16.11
N LEU A 88 17.21 -2.33 -14.80
CA LEU A 88 18.27 -2.11 -13.82
C LEU A 88 19.32 -3.23 -13.91
N PRO A 89 20.56 -3.02 -13.40
CA PRO A 89 21.60 -4.05 -13.38
C PRO A 89 21.20 -5.31 -12.60
N ASP A 90 20.25 -5.19 -11.67
CA ASP A 90 19.66 -6.32 -10.93
C ASP A 90 18.63 -7.12 -11.76
N GLY A 91 18.49 -6.85 -13.07
CA GLY A 91 17.51 -7.46 -13.95
C GLY A 91 16.06 -6.98 -13.72
N CYS A 92 15.86 -6.08 -12.77
CA CYS A 92 14.54 -5.54 -12.44
C CYS A 92 14.10 -4.45 -13.40
N ILE A 93 12.84 -4.51 -13.83
CA ILE A 93 12.28 -3.53 -14.74
C ILE A 93 11.71 -2.35 -13.96
N LYS A 94 12.11 -1.14 -14.36
CA LYS A 94 11.63 0.12 -13.82
C LYS A 94 10.60 0.73 -14.76
N PHE A 95 9.46 1.14 -14.21
CA PHE A 95 8.40 1.84 -14.94
C PHE A 95 8.19 3.25 -14.40
N ASP A 96 8.15 4.23 -15.30
CA ASP A 96 7.90 5.63 -14.94
C ASP A 96 6.40 5.97 -14.97
N SER A 97 5.59 5.19 -15.69
CA SER A 97 4.15 5.41 -15.81
C SER A 97 3.34 4.12 -15.78
N TYR A 98 2.13 4.21 -15.21
CA TYR A 98 1.16 3.11 -15.24
C TYR A 98 0.81 2.67 -16.66
N LYS A 99 0.71 3.62 -17.61
CA LYS A 99 0.40 3.32 -19.01
C LYS A 99 1.50 2.48 -19.67
N GLN A 100 2.75 2.76 -19.34
CA GLN A 100 3.91 2.03 -19.84
C GLN A 100 3.93 0.60 -19.29
N HIS A 101 3.67 0.43 -18.00
CA HIS A 101 3.57 -0.88 -17.37
C HIS A 101 2.42 -1.73 -17.95
N ASP A 102 1.23 -1.14 -18.15
CA ASP A 102 0.07 -1.86 -18.73
C ASP A 102 0.29 -2.21 -20.22
N LYS A 103 0.96 -1.34 -20.98
CA LYS A 103 1.37 -1.63 -22.37
C LYS A 103 2.37 -2.78 -22.41
N TYR A 104 3.38 -2.76 -21.54
CA TYR A 104 4.37 -3.82 -21.43
C TYR A 104 3.73 -5.18 -21.12
N LEU A 105 2.81 -5.24 -20.13
CA LEU A 105 2.11 -6.48 -19.79
C LEU A 105 1.25 -7.04 -20.94
N LYS A 106 0.64 -6.16 -21.73
CA LYS A 106 -0.13 -6.55 -22.92
C LYS A 106 0.76 -7.11 -24.03
N GLU A 107 1.91 -6.48 -24.27
CA GLU A 107 2.87 -6.89 -25.31
C GLU A 107 3.59 -8.19 -24.93
N THR A 108 3.96 -8.38 -23.66
CA THR A 108 4.56 -9.64 -23.19
C THR A 108 3.54 -10.76 -22.98
N GLY A 109 2.25 -10.46 -23.04
CA GLY A 109 1.18 -11.44 -22.83
C GLY A 109 1.14 -12.04 -21.42
N PHE A 110 1.69 -11.34 -20.42
CA PHE A 110 1.79 -11.86 -19.05
C PHE A 110 0.42 -11.87 -18.38
N GLN A 111 -0.34 -12.95 -18.54
CA GLN A 111 -1.62 -13.12 -17.88
C GLN A 111 -1.39 -13.54 -16.42
N LYS A 112 -1.75 -12.66 -15.48
CA LYS A 112 -1.80 -13.03 -14.06
C LYS A 112 -2.90 -14.06 -13.87
N LEU A 113 -2.52 -15.33 -13.69
CA LEU A 113 -3.47 -16.38 -13.37
C LEU A 113 -4.22 -16.00 -12.08
N PRO A 114 -5.56 -16.09 -12.04
CA PRO A 114 -6.31 -15.81 -10.84
C PRO A 114 -5.90 -16.81 -9.76
N GLN A 115 -5.33 -16.30 -8.67
CA GLN A 115 -4.98 -17.14 -7.54
C GLN A 115 -6.27 -17.65 -6.89
N LYS A 116 -6.45 -18.97 -6.84
CA LYS A 116 -7.58 -19.58 -6.13
C LYS A 116 -7.48 -19.19 -4.65
N LEU A 117 -8.39 -18.34 -4.19
CA LEU A 117 -8.54 -18.04 -2.77
C LEU A 117 -8.93 -19.36 -2.07
N LYS A 118 -8.06 -19.89 -1.22
CA LYS A 118 -8.42 -21.02 -0.37
C LYS A 118 -9.51 -20.55 0.59
N GLY A 119 -10.66 -21.21 0.60
CA GLY A 119 -11.73 -20.92 1.55
C GLY A 119 -11.19 -21.05 2.98
N LEU A 120 -11.50 -20.07 3.83
CA LEU A 120 -11.18 -20.12 5.25
C LEU A 120 -11.87 -21.36 5.84
N GLY A 121 -11.11 -22.30 6.41
CA GLY A 121 -11.66 -23.52 7.00
C GLY A 121 -12.72 -23.17 8.05
N ALA A 122 -13.93 -23.67 7.88
CA ALA A 122 -14.99 -23.53 8.87
C ALA A 122 -14.57 -24.29 10.13
N VAL A 123 -14.22 -23.56 11.19
CA VAL A 123 -14.08 -24.13 12.53
C VAL A 123 -15.49 -24.53 12.97
N ARG A 124 -15.77 -25.84 12.95
CA ARG A 124 -16.98 -26.41 13.56
C ARG A 124 -16.82 -26.26 15.07
N ILE A 125 -17.67 -25.45 15.68
CA ILE A 125 -17.85 -25.40 17.13
C ILE A 125 -18.91 -26.44 17.44
N ASP A 126 -18.49 -27.61 17.89
CA ASP A 126 -19.41 -28.64 18.41
C ASP A 126 -19.97 -28.15 19.76
N LYS A 127 -21.30 -28.19 19.88
CA LYS A 127 -22.08 -27.78 21.06
C LYS A 127 -22.14 -28.86 22.12
#